data_AF-A0A0Q5R527-F1
#
_entry.id   AF-A0A0Q5R527-F1
#
_cell.length_a   1.000
_cell.length_b   1.000
_cell.length_c   1.000
_cell.angle_alpha   90.00
_cell.angle_beta   90.00
_cell.angle_gamma   90.00
#
_symmetry.space_group_name_H-M   'P 1'
#
loop_
_entity.id
_entity.type
_entity.pdbx_description
1 polymer ?
#
loop_
_entity_poly.entity_id
_entity_poly.type
_entity_poly.pdbx_seq_one_letter_code
_entity_poly.pdbx_strand_id
1 'polypeptide(L)'
;MHRGRREVDTHSRPPGDDRRNALAHLRLRVCSRTQDRGADILTAMGVLVTVIVVVVVAVGVVFALVRASREKPPPIPEGWYPDLHDPSIERFHDGAAWTDQTRPNPEELDR
;
A
#
# COMPACT_ATOMS: atom_id res chain seq x y z
N MET A 1 40.94 90.52 -30.96
CA MET A 1 39.48 90.48 -30.70
C MET A 1 38.99 89.06 -31.02
N HIS A 2 38.12 88.49 -30.16
CA HIS A 2 37.63 87.09 -30.04
C HIS A 2 38.63 86.09 -29.40
N ARG A 3 38.52 85.74 -28.10
CA ARG A 3 37.59 84.76 -27.44
C ARG A 3 37.53 83.44 -28.24
N GLY A 4 37.85 82.26 -27.74
CA GLY A 4 37.96 81.71 -26.39
C GLY A 4 37.30 80.32 -26.38
N ARG A 5 37.66 79.49 -25.37
CA ARG A 5 36.93 78.31 -24.84
C ARG A 5 37.49 76.91 -25.18
N ARG A 6 37.73 76.17 -24.08
CA ARG A 6 38.17 74.77 -23.91
C ARG A 6 36.95 73.83 -23.88
N GLU A 7 37.13 72.56 -24.23
CA GLU A 7 36.38 71.36 -23.77
C GLU A 7 37.13 70.15 -24.39
N VAL A 8 37.88 69.29 -23.68
CA VAL A 8 37.56 68.29 -22.65
C VAL A 8 36.45 67.32 -23.07
N ASP A 9 36.80 66.35 -23.92
CA ASP A 9 36.01 65.13 -24.10
C ASP A 9 36.57 64.01 -23.23
N THR A 10 36.16 64.03 -21.96
CA THR A 10 36.18 62.86 -21.09
C THR A 10 34.87 62.12 -21.34
N HIS A 11 34.82 61.27 -22.37
CA HIS A 11 33.64 60.46 -22.66
C HIS A 11 33.47 59.40 -21.55
N SER A 12 32.56 59.74 -20.66
CA SER A 12 32.15 58.98 -19.49
C SER A 12 31.37 57.74 -19.92
N ARG A 13 31.72 56.58 -19.36
CA ARG A 13 30.89 55.37 -19.38
C ARG A 13 29.46 55.73 -18.94
N PRO A 14 28.41 55.35 -19.69
CA PRO A 14 27.05 55.54 -19.21
C PRO A 14 26.77 54.60 -18.03
N PRO A 15 26.29 55.11 -16.87
CA PRO A 15 25.78 54.28 -15.80
C PRO A 15 24.28 54.09 -16.05
N GLY A 16 23.88 52.94 -16.57
CA GLY A 16 22.46 52.76 -16.83
C GLY A 16 22.06 51.51 -17.59
N ASP A 17 22.47 50.33 -17.12
CA ASP A 17 21.89 49.08 -17.65
C ASP A 17 21.59 48.00 -16.60
N ASP A 18 21.47 48.36 -15.31
CA ASP A 18 21.04 47.41 -14.27
C ASP A 18 19.51 47.27 -14.14
N ARG A 19 18.75 48.27 -14.61
CA ARG A 19 17.28 48.27 -14.46
C ARG A 19 16.54 47.38 -15.46
N ARG A 20 17.14 47.08 -16.61
CA ARG A 20 16.48 46.28 -17.66
C ARG A 20 16.51 44.78 -17.36
N ASN A 21 17.55 44.29 -16.68
CA ASN A 21 17.65 42.89 -16.27
C ASN A 21 16.73 42.55 -15.09
N ALA A 22 16.49 43.47 -14.15
CA ALA A 22 15.65 43.21 -12.99
C ALA A 22 14.16 42.92 -13.34
N LEU A 23 13.64 43.54 -14.40
CA LEU A 23 12.26 43.34 -14.86
C LEU A 23 12.07 42.03 -15.64
N ALA A 24 13.10 41.52 -16.30
CA ALA A 24 13.04 40.23 -16.98
C ALA A 24 12.96 39.06 -15.98
N HIS A 25 13.69 39.13 -14.87
CA HIS A 25 13.65 38.10 -13.83
C HIS A 25 12.33 38.06 -13.03
N LEU A 26 11.62 39.18 -12.91
CA LEU A 26 10.36 39.21 -12.16
C LEU A 26 9.18 38.60 -12.93
N ARG A 27 9.15 38.77 -14.27
CA ARG A 27 8.03 38.29 -15.10
C ARG A 27 8.01 36.77 -15.28
N LEU A 28 9.16 36.10 -15.22
CA LEU A 28 9.23 34.65 -15.36
C LEU A 28 8.80 33.88 -14.09
N ARG A 29 8.89 34.49 -12.89
CA ARG A 29 8.51 33.81 -11.63
C ARG A 29 7.01 33.78 -11.36
N VAL A 30 6.24 34.69 -11.96
CA VAL A 30 4.79 34.77 -11.70
C VAL A 30 4.02 33.74 -12.55
N CYS A 31 4.48 33.44 -13.76
CA CYS A 31 3.84 32.41 -14.61
C CYS A 31 4.22 30.96 -14.26
N SER A 32 5.36 30.70 -13.59
CA SER A 32 5.73 29.32 -13.24
C SER A 32 4.93 28.75 -12.08
N ARG A 33 4.44 29.60 -11.16
CA ARG A 33 3.79 29.15 -9.91
C ARG A 33 2.37 28.60 -10.10
N THR A 34 1.77 28.84 -11.25
CA THR A 34 0.43 28.33 -11.62
C THR A 34 0.47 27.07 -12.49
N GLN A 35 1.63 26.72 -13.07
CA GLN A 35 1.79 25.56 -13.96
C GLN A 35 1.94 24.23 -13.20
N ASP A 36 2.57 24.23 -12.00
CA ASP A 36 2.82 23.00 -11.22
C ASP A 36 1.56 22.42 -10.54
N ARG A 37 0.60 23.26 -10.13
CA ARG A 37 -0.56 22.81 -9.33
C ARG A 37 -1.47 21.83 -10.05
N GLY A 38 -1.52 21.88 -11.39
CA GLY A 38 -2.36 20.98 -12.18
C GLY A 38 -1.81 19.55 -12.21
N ALA A 39 -0.48 19.40 -12.24
CA ALA A 39 0.18 18.09 -12.19
C ALA A 39 0.08 17.49 -10.80
N ASP A 40 0.25 18.30 -9.74
CA ASP A 40 0.15 17.85 -8.35
C ASP A 40 -1.24 17.27 -8.01
N ILE A 41 -2.31 17.88 -8.51
CA ILE A 41 -3.68 17.41 -8.28
C ILE A 41 -3.92 16.07 -8.98
N LEU A 42 -3.46 15.91 -10.23
CA LEU A 42 -3.58 14.64 -10.95
C LEU A 42 -2.79 13.52 -10.26
N THR A 43 -1.57 13.81 -9.82
CA THR A 43 -0.72 12.86 -9.09
C THR A 43 -1.34 12.51 -7.74
N ALA A 44 -1.86 13.49 -6.99
CA ALA A 44 -2.53 13.24 -5.72
C ALA A 44 -3.79 12.38 -5.87
N MET A 45 -4.61 12.61 -6.90
CA MET A 45 -5.77 11.77 -7.21
C MET A 45 -5.36 10.35 -7.63
N GLY A 46 -4.30 10.21 -8.43
CA GLY A 46 -3.77 8.89 -8.82
C GLY A 46 -3.26 8.08 -7.64
N VAL A 47 -2.51 8.71 -6.72
CA VAL A 47 -2.05 8.09 -5.48
C VAL A 47 -3.24 7.72 -4.59
N LEU A 48 -4.22 8.61 -4.42
CA LEU A 48 -5.42 8.35 -3.63
C LEU A 48 -6.20 7.14 -4.16
N VAL A 49 -6.45 7.08 -5.48
CA VAL A 49 -7.15 5.95 -6.10
C VAL A 49 -6.37 4.66 -5.90
N THR A 50 -5.05 4.69 -6.05
CA THR A 50 -4.19 3.51 -5.85
C THR A 50 -4.27 3.02 -4.40
N VAL A 51 -4.22 3.91 -3.42
CA VAL A 51 -4.38 3.57 -2.00
C VAL A 51 -5.75 2.97 -1.75
N ILE A 52 -6.83 3.55 -2.30
CA ILE A 52 -8.19 3.03 -2.16
C ILE A 52 -8.27 1.61 -2.74
N VAL A 53 -7.74 1.38 -3.94
CA VAL A 53 -7.73 0.05 -4.57
C VAL A 53 -6.99 -0.95 -3.69
N VAL A 54 -5.79 -0.60 -3.19
CA VAL A 54 -5.02 -1.47 -2.29
C VAL A 54 -5.80 -1.79 -1.02
N VAL A 55 -6.47 -0.80 -0.42
CA VAL A 55 -7.29 -1.01 0.79
C VAL A 55 -8.46 -1.94 0.48
N VAL A 56 -9.19 -1.72 -0.61
CA VAL A 56 -10.32 -2.57 -1.01
C VAL A 56 -9.86 -4.01 -1.25
N VAL A 57 -8.74 -4.20 -1.95
CA VAL A 57 -8.15 -5.52 -2.18
C VAL A 57 -7.74 -6.17 -0.85
N ALA A 58 -7.05 -5.45 0.02
CA ALA A 58 -6.62 -5.95 1.33
C ALA A 58 -7.82 -6.37 2.19
N VAL A 59 -8.86 -5.54 2.26
CA VAL A 59 -10.11 -5.86 2.98
C VAL A 59 -10.80 -7.08 2.37
N GLY A 60 -10.89 -7.16 1.04
CA GLY A 60 -11.47 -8.30 0.33
C GLY A 60 -10.72 -9.61 0.63
N VAL A 61 -9.39 -9.57 0.60
CA VAL A 61 -8.54 -10.73 0.93
C VAL A 61 -8.71 -11.13 2.39
N VAL A 62 -8.64 -10.20 3.32
CA VAL A 62 -8.84 -10.48 4.76
C VAL A 62 -10.22 -11.08 4.99
N PHE A 63 -11.27 -10.52 4.39
CA PHE A 63 -12.62 -11.04 4.50
C PHE A 63 -12.75 -12.46 3.92
N ALA A 64 -12.14 -12.72 2.76
CA ALA A 64 -12.12 -14.06 2.14
C ALA A 64 -11.38 -15.08 3.02
N LEU A 65 -10.22 -14.72 3.58
CA LEU A 65 -9.45 -15.58 4.48
C LEU A 65 -10.22 -15.89 5.78
N VAL A 66 -10.87 -14.89 6.38
CA VAL A 66 -11.70 -15.08 7.58
C VAL A 66 -12.89 -15.98 7.27
N ARG A 67 -13.52 -15.82 6.11
CA ARG A 67 -14.62 -16.69 5.68
C ARG A 67 -14.15 -18.13 5.50
N ALA A 68 -13.06 -18.35 4.78
CA ALA A 68 -12.51 -19.68 4.54
C ALA A 68 -12.11 -20.38 5.85
N SER A 69 -11.55 -19.64 6.81
CA SER A 69 -11.15 -20.19 8.11
C SER A 69 -12.31 -20.59 9.02
N ARG A 70 -13.55 -20.16 8.70
CA ARG A 70 -14.76 -20.50 9.47
C ARG A 70 -15.44 -21.78 8.99
N GLU A 71 -14.96 -22.38 7.90
CA GLU A 71 -15.49 -23.66 7.45
C GLU A 71 -15.08 -24.73 8.48
N LYS A 72 -16.07 -25.21 9.25
CA LYS A 72 -15.86 -26.33 10.18
C LYS A 72 -15.51 -27.57 9.36
N PRO A 73 -14.52 -28.37 9.81
CA PRO A 73 -14.30 -29.70 9.25
C PRO A 73 -15.61 -30.49 9.19
N PRO A 74 -15.79 -31.38 8.20
CA PRO A 74 -16.94 -32.26 8.18
C PRO A 74 -17.05 -33.00 9.52
N PRO A 75 -18.27 -33.16 10.06
CA PRO A 75 -18.46 -33.85 11.33
C PRO A 75 -17.96 -35.29 11.20
N ILE A 76 -17.20 -35.75 12.20
CA ILE A 76 -16.81 -37.15 12.32
C ILE A 76 -18.09 -37.92 12.70
N PRO A 77 -18.46 -39.00 11.98
CA PRO A 77 -19.61 -39.81 12.35
C PRO A 77 -19.48 -40.40 13.76
N GLU A 78 -20.62 -40.70 14.38
CA GLU A 78 -20.63 -41.50 15.62
C GLU A 78 -20.26 -42.95 15.30
N GLY A 79 -19.43 -43.56 16.14
CA GLY A 79 -19.00 -44.94 15.91
C GLY A 79 -17.71 -45.34 16.62
N TRP A 80 -17.29 -46.57 16.34
CA TRP A 80 -16.05 -47.15 16.83
C TRP A 80 -14.94 -46.94 15.81
N TYR A 81 -13.80 -46.45 16.29
CA TYR A 81 -12.63 -46.18 15.46
C TYR A 81 -11.37 -46.75 16.13
N PRO A 82 -10.39 -47.23 15.36
CA PRO A 82 -9.12 -47.71 15.93
C PRO A 82 -8.41 -46.64 16.76
N ASP A 83 -7.89 -47.01 17.93
CA ASP A 83 -7.07 -46.11 18.73
C ASP A 83 -5.66 -46.00 18.09
N LEU A 84 -5.17 -44.77 17.89
CA LEU A 84 -3.86 -44.54 17.27
C LEU A 84 -2.68 -44.97 18.15
N HIS A 85 -2.89 -45.11 19.46
CA HIS A 85 -1.84 -45.49 20.40
C HIS A 85 -1.85 -46.98 20.70
N ASP A 86 -3.01 -47.63 20.60
CA ASP A 86 -3.17 -49.06 20.79
C ASP A 86 -4.07 -49.66 19.69
N PRO A 87 -3.47 -50.28 18.65
CA PRO A 87 -4.21 -50.88 17.55
C PRO A 87 -5.13 -52.05 17.95
N SER A 88 -4.93 -52.61 19.15
CA SER A 88 -5.71 -53.73 19.66
C SER A 88 -7.09 -53.32 20.17
N ILE A 89 -7.34 -52.01 20.28
CA ILE A 89 -8.61 -51.46 20.75
C ILE A 89 -9.21 -50.46 19.76
N GLU A 90 -10.53 -50.34 19.83
CA GLU A 90 -11.28 -49.25 19.23
C GLU A 90 -11.86 -48.35 20.32
N ARG A 91 -11.83 -47.03 20.09
CA ARG A 91 -12.42 -46.02 20.96
C ARG A 91 -13.69 -45.46 20.32
N PHE A 92 -14.72 -45.25 21.13
CA PHE A 92 -15.98 -44.69 20.62
C PHE A 92 -15.90 -43.16 20.49
N HIS A 93 -16.30 -42.66 19.33
CA HIS A 93 -16.50 -41.24 19.06
C HIS A 93 -18.02 -40.97 18.99
N ASP A 94 -18.52 -40.01 19.76
CA ASP A 94 -19.98 -39.71 19.83
C ASP A 94 -20.45 -38.68 18.78
N GLY A 95 -19.55 -38.32 17.86
CA GLY A 95 -19.76 -37.30 16.83
C GLY A 95 -19.32 -35.89 17.25
N ALA A 96 -19.12 -35.64 18.55
CA ALA A 96 -18.59 -34.40 19.09
C ALA A 96 -17.19 -34.57 19.70
N ALA A 97 -16.95 -35.67 20.40
CA ALA A 97 -15.70 -35.98 21.08
C ALA A 97 -15.42 -37.49 21.16
N TRP A 98 -14.16 -37.81 21.40
CA TRP A 98 -13.74 -39.13 21.83
C TRP A 98 -14.23 -39.38 23.26
N THR A 99 -14.83 -40.54 23.48
CA THR A 99 -15.27 -40.98 24.80
C THR A 99 -14.22 -41.89 25.45
N ASP A 100 -14.43 -42.23 26.73
CA ASP A 100 -13.62 -43.23 27.43
C ASP A 100 -14.07 -44.67 27.13
N GLN A 101 -15.11 -44.86 26.30
CA GLN A 101 -15.57 -46.20 25.93
C GLN A 101 -14.60 -46.82 24.93
N THR A 102 -14.11 -48.01 25.27
CA THR A 102 -13.20 -48.80 24.45
C THR A 102 -13.72 -50.22 24.28
N ARG A 103 -13.41 -50.85 23.15
CA ARG A 103 -13.65 -52.28 22.90
C ARG A 103 -12.46 -52.93 22.20
N PRO A 104 -12.30 -54.27 22.27
CA PRO A 104 -11.31 -54.95 21.45
C PRO A 104 -11.56 -54.69 19.96
N ASN A 105 -10.49 -54.46 19.21
CA ASN A 105 -10.54 -54.34 17.77
C ASN A 105 -10.72 -55.75 17.16
N PRO A 106 -11.87 -56.06 16.53
CA PRO A 106 -12.11 -57.38 15.96
C PRO A 106 -11.14 -57.70 14.81
N GLU A 107 -10.70 -56.69 14.04
CA GLU A 107 -9.77 -56.90 12.93
C GLU A 107 -8.37 -57.33 13.39
N GLU A 108 -7.95 -56.86 14.57
CA GLU A 108 -6.66 -57.27 15.17
C GLU A 108 -6.79 -58.58 15.94
N LEU A 109 -7.96 -58.86 16.52
CA LEU A 109 -8.19 -60.11 17.26
C LEU A 109 -8.21 -61.35 16.34
N ASP A 110 -8.66 -61.19 15.10
CA ASP A 110 -8.77 -62.27 14.11
C ASP A 110 -7.46 -62.54 13.33
N ARG A 111 -6.39 -61.77 13.59
CA ARG A 111 -5.08 -61.88 12.91
C ARG A 111 -4.12 -62.82 13.64
#